data_AF-A0A8J5V6H5-F1
#
_entry.id   AF-A0A8J5V6H5-F1
#
_cell.length_a   1.000
_cell.length_b   1.000
_cell.length_c   1.000
_cell.angle_alpha   90.00
_cell.angle_beta   90.00
_cell.angle_gamma   90.00
#
_symmetry.space_group_name_H-M   'P 1'
#
loop_
_entity.id
_entity.type
_entity.pdbx_description
1 polymer ?
#
loop_
_entity_poly.entity_id
_entity_poly.type
_entity_poly.pdbx_seq_one_letter_code
_entity_poly.pdbx_strand_id
1 'polypeptide(L)'
;MAEAPDLVFFDLRTVHDNFDRALIEDDDVDIKAYLEAYNELYKFFQLMGSVFSFVSSDLKQKIDVLNDLVNKNDNYQSIKSMIDYEKENKLLEKSDYTNGARTLLRLHRGLGNNLR
;
A
#
# COMPACT_ATOMS: atom_id res chain seq x y z
N MET A 1 -1.60 -28.60 -22.21
CA MET A 1 -0.65 -28.38 -21.11
C MET A 1 -1.08 -27.07 -20.48
N ALA A 2 -1.82 -27.13 -19.37
CA ALA A 2 -2.22 -25.91 -18.68
C ALA A 2 -0.97 -25.37 -17.99
N GLU A 3 -0.53 -24.17 -18.37
CA GLU A 3 0.47 -23.43 -17.60
C GLU A 3 -0.07 -23.30 -16.18
N ALA A 4 0.66 -23.86 -15.21
CA ALA A 4 0.39 -23.58 -13.82
C ALA A 4 0.54 -22.07 -13.66
N PRO A 5 -0.43 -21.36 -13.06
CA PRO A 5 -0.25 -19.94 -12.80
C PRO A 5 1.03 -19.77 -12.00
N ASP A 6 1.91 -18.85 -12.40
CA ASP A 6 3.13 -18.53 -11.67
C ASP A 6 2.79 -18.40 -10.18
N LEU A 7 3.20 -19.40 -9.39
CA LEU A 7 2.93 -19.44 -7.96
C LEU A 7 3.82 -18.38 -7.33
N VAL A 8 3.25 -17.20 -7.13
CA VAL A 8 3.93 -16.10 -6.45
C VAL A 8 3.96 -16.43 -4.96
N PHE A 9 5.09 -16.98 -4.50
CA PHE A 9 5.30 -17.32 -3.10
C PHE A 9 5.51 -16.07 -2.24
N PHE A 10 5.10 -16.18 -0.98
CA PHE A 10 5.39 -15.22 0.07
C PHE A 10 6.83 -15.37 0.58
N ASP A 11 7.54 -14.27 0.75
CA ASP A 11 8.83 -14.20 1.45
C ASP A 11 8.82 -13.11 2.53
N LEU A 12 8.97 -13.53 3.79
CA LEU A 12 9.03 -12.64 4.94
C LEU A 12 10.24 -11.69 4.89
N ARG A 13 11.35 -12.09 4.27
CA ARG A 13 12.52 -11.23 4.09
C ARG A 13 12.19 -10.08 3.15
N THR A 14 11.47 -10.35 2.07
CA THR A 14 10.98 -9.31 1.15
C THR A 14 10.06 -8.32 1.85
N VAL A 15 9.23 -8.75 2.82
CA VAL A 15 8.44 -7.82 3.64
C VAL A 15 9.36 -6.89 4.43
N HIS A 16 10.31 -7.47 5.17
CA HIS A 16 11.25 -6.73 6.01
C HIS A 16 12.07 -5.73 5.19
N ASP A 17 12.72 -6.19 4.13
CA ASP A 17 13.65 -5.40 3.33
C ASP A 17 12.93 -4.23 2.63
N ASN A 18 11.67 -4.43 2.23
CA ASN A 18 10.87 -3.35 1.69
C ASN A 18 10.42 -2.33 2.74
N PHE A 19 10.04 -2.77 3.96
CA PHE A 19 9.75 -1.83 5.03
C PHE A 19 10.98 -1.06 5.50
N ASP A 20 12.14 -1.72 5.56
CA ASP A 20 13.41 -1.08 5.90
C ASP A 20 13.79 -0.04 4.84
N ARG A 21 13.73 -0.41 3.56
CA ARG A 21 13.98 0.53 2.44
C ARG A 21 12.94 1.65 2.35
N ALA A 22 11.72 1.41 2.82
CA ALA A 22 10.69 2.45 2.83
C ALA A 22 11.03 3.57 3.81
N LEU A 23 11.83 3.31 4.85
CA LEU A 23 12.32 4.35 5.75
C LEU A 23 13.42 5.15 5.05
N ILE A 24 13.14 6.43 4.80
CA ILE A 24 14.09 7.36 4.18
C ILE A 24 14.49 8.45 5.18
N GLU A 25 15.34 9.37 4.74
CA GLU A 25 15.82 10.47 5.58
C GLU A 25 14.68 11.37 6.08
N ASP A 26 14.98 12.19 7.08
CA ASP A 26 14.06 13.18 7.66
C ASP A 26 12.76 12.58 8.24
N ASP A 27 12.74 11.36 8.78
CA ASP A 27 11.52 10.71 9.31
C ASP A 27 10.39 10.63 8.27
N ASP A 28 10.72 10.34 7.02
CA ASP A 28 9.78 10.17 5.91
C ASP A 28 9.75 8.73 5.38
N VAL A 29 8.79 8.44 4.51
CA VAL A 29 8.55 7.10 3.99
C VAL A 29 8.38 7.13 2.47
N ASP A 30 9.21 6.35 1.76
CA ASP A 30 9.04 6.10 0.32
C ASP A 30 7.77 5.24 0.09
N ILE A 31 6.80 5.80 -0.63
CA ILE A 31 5.49 5.17 -0.82
C ILE A 31 5.64 3.88 -1.63
N LYS A 32 6.54 3.84 -2.61
CA LYS A 32 6.66 2.69 -3.50
C LYS A 32 7.19 1.46 -2.76
N ALA A 33 8.29 1.60 -2.02
CA ALA A 33 8.82 0.54 -1.18
C ALA A 33 7.82 0.11 -0.11
N TYR A 34 7.08 1.07 0.48
CA TYR A 34 5.99 0.76 1.42
C TYR A 34 4.91 -0.11 0.77
N LEU A 35 4.44 0.24 -0.43
CA LEU A 35 3.45 -0.55 -1.16
C LEU A 35 3.97 -1.92 -1.61
N GLU A 36 5.26 -2.05 -1.91
CA GLU A 36 5.90 -3.33 -2.22
C GLU A 36 5.91 -4.27 -1.00
N ALA A 37 6.16 -3.76 0.21
CA ALA A 37 6.00 -4.55 1.45
C ALA A 37 4.55 -5.03 1.64
N TYR A 38 3.57 -4.17 1.39
CA TYR A 38 2.15 -4.52 1.48
C TYR A 38 1.69 -5.50 0.39
N ASN A 39 2.27 -5.45 -0.81
CA ASN A 39 2.03 -6.46 -1.85
C ASN A 39 2.54 -7.84 -1.41
N GLU A 40 3.66 -7.89 -0.70
CA GLU A 40 4.18 -9.15 -0.16
C GLU A 40 3.26 -9.70 0.95
N LEU A 41 2.75 -8.83 1.82
CA LEU A 41 1.72 -9.19 2.81
C LEU A 41 0.40 -9.63 2.15
N TYR A 42 0.03 -9.06 1.01
CA TYR A 42 -1.11 -9.53 0.23
C TYR A 42 -0.94 -10.99 -0.21
N LYS A 43 0.26 -11.39 -0.68
CA LYS A 43 0.54 -12.79 -1.02
C LYS A 43 0.40 -13.71 0.18
N PHE A 44 0.87 -13.28 1.35
CA PHE A 44 0.67 -14.02 2.60
C PHE A 44 -0.82 -14.27 2.88
N PHE A 45 -1.68 -13.26 2.77
CA PHE A 45 -3.11 -13.44 2.96
C PHE A 45 -3.75 -14.35 1.91
N GLN A 46 -3.26 -14.36 0.67
CA GLN A 46 -3.72 -15.32 -0.36
C GLN A 46 -3.36 -16.76 0.01
N LEU A 47 -2.17 -17.00 0.58
CA LEU A 47 -1.74 -18.34 1.03
C LEU A 47 -2.57 -18.88 2.21
N MET A 48 -3.12 -17.99 3.05
CA MET A 48 -4.02 -18.37 4.15
C MET A 48 -5.41 -18.82 3.68
N GLY A 49 -5.71 -18.70 2.38
CA GLY A 49 -6.93 -19.19 1.77
C GLY A 49 -8.15 -18.28 1.98
N SER A 50 -9.34 -18.81 1.68
CA SER A 50 -10.58 -18.04 1.54
C SER A 50 -11.04 -17.30 2.80
N VAL A 51 -10.56 -17.70 3.99
CA VAL A 51 -10.85 -17.03 5.27
C VAL A 51 -10.41 -15.56 5.25
N PHE A 52 -9.32 -15.24 4.53
CA PHE A 52 -8.80 -13.87 4.40
C PHE A 52 -9.15 -13.21 3.06
N SER A 53 -10.11 -13.74 2.30
CA SER A 53 -10.51 -13.21 1.00
C SER A 53 -10.98 -11.74 1.06
N PHE A 54 -11.79 -11.37 2.06
CA PHE A 54 -12.23 -9.99 2.24
C PHE A 54 -11.07 -9.04 2.58
N VAL A 55 -10.23 -9.43 3.55
CA VAL A 55 -9.08 -8.62 4.00
C VAL A 55 -8.09 -8.41 2.87
N SER A 56 -7.75 -9.49 2.14
CA SER A 56 -6.83 -9.42 1.00
C SER A 56 -7.39 -8.60 -0.15
N SER A 57 -8.71 -8.64 -0.39
CA SER A 57 -9.36 -7.83 -1.43
C SER A 57 -9.36 -6.33 -1.07
N ASP A 58 -9.71 -6.00 0.18
CA ASP A 58 -9.68 -4.61 0.67
C ASP A 58 -8.25 -4.05 0.68
N LEU A 59 -7.27 -4.89 1.04
CA LEU A 59 -5.86 -4.56 0.97
C LEU A 59 -5.42 -4.26 -0.48
N LYS A 60 -5.71 -5.18 -1.40
CA LYS A 60 -5.35 -5.06 -2.81
C LYS A 60 -5.92 -3.79 -3.44
N GLN A 61 -7.20 -3.50 -3.17
CA GLN A 61 -7.86 -2.29 -3.66
C GLN A 61 -7.12 -1.01 -3.23
N LYS A 62 -6.65 -0.92 -1.98
CA LYS A 62 -5.93 0.27 -1.49
C LYS A 62 -4.53 0.38 -2.08
N ILE A 63 -3.84 -0.75 -2.23
CA ILE A 63 -2.54 -0.79 -2.91
C ILE A 63 -2.69 -0.26 -4.33
N ASP A 64 -3.71 -0.73 -5.06
CA ASP A 64 -3.92 -0.34 -6.46
C ASP A 64 -4.26 1.15 -6.60
N VAL A 65 -5.12 1.68 -5.72
CA VAL A 65 -5.41 3.12 -5.68
C VAL A 65 -4.16 3.96 -5.43
N LEU A 66 -3.31 3.56 -4.48
CA LEU A 66 -2.08 4.31 -4.19
C LEU A 66 -1.06 4.20 -5.32
N ASN A 67 -0.88 3.02 -5.92
CA ASN A 67 -0.03 2.86 -7.09
C ASN A 67 -0.49 3.73 -8.26
N ASP A 68 -1.80 3.81 -8.51
CA ASP A 68 -2.37 4.69 -9.53
C ASP A 68 -2.04 6.16 -9.29
N LEU A 69 -2.05 6.61 -8.02
CA LEU A 69 -1.71 7.97 -7.66
C LEU A 69 -0.21 8.25 -7.80
N VAL A 70 0.64 7.32 -7.33
CA VAL A 70 2.10 7.36 -7.48
C VAL A 70 2.49 7.48 -8.95
N ASN A 71 1.86 6.70 -9.83
CA ASN A 71 2.16 6.71 -11.26
C ASN A 71 1.67 7.97 -12.00
N LYS A 72 0.71 8.72 -11.43
CA LYS A 72 0.12 9.90 -12.06
C LYS A 72 0.70 11.21 -11.56
N ASN A 73 1.44 11.20 -10.45
CA ASN A 73 1.85 12.41 -9.77
C ASN A 73 3.21 12.24 -9.07
N ASP A 74 4.20 13.00 -9.52
CA ASP A 74 5.55 12.98 -8.95
C ASP A 74 5.60 13.43 -7.48
N ASN A 75 4.58 14.13 -6.99
CA ASN A 75 4.48 14.52 -5.58
C ASN A 75 4.13 13.33 -4.65
N TYR A 76 3.89 12.13 -5.19
CA TYR A 76 3.57 10.91 -4.43
C TYR A 76 4.78 9.99 -4.25
N GLN A 77 5.99 10.55 -4.26
CA GLN A 77 7.21 9.77 -3.97
C GLN A 77 7.29 9.40 -2.48
N SER A 78 7.06 10.37 -1.58
CA SER A 78 7.06 10.14 -0.14
C SER A 78 5.73 10.49 0.52
N ILE A 79 5.53 10.00 1.74
CA ILE A 79 4.31 10.30 2.51
C ILE A 79 4.21 11.80 2.80
N LYS A 80 5.32 12.47 3.19
CA LYS A 80 5.27 13.91 3.45
C LYS A 80 4.99 14.71 2.19
N SER A 81 5.68 14.43 1.08
CA SER A 81 5.46 15.14 -0.18
C SER A 81 4.01 14.99 -0.66
N MET A 82 3.43 13.80 -0.49
CA MET A 82 2.03 13.53 -0.81
C MET A 82 1.10 14.38 0.06
N ILE A 83 1.31 14.40 1.38
CA ILE A 83 0.47 15.17 2.31
C ILE A 83 0.54 16.66 2.01
N ASP A 84 1.74 17.19 1.76
CA ASP A 84 1.94 18.60 1.46
C ASP A 84 1.25 18.97 0.15
N TYR A 85 1.42 18.18 -0.91
CA TYR A 85 0.72 18.38 -2.18
C TYR A 85 -0.80 18.37 -2.02
N GLU A 86 -1.35 17.37 -1.32
CA GLU A 86 -2.80 17.27 -1.12
C GLU A 86 -3.36 18.43 -0.29
N LYS A 87 -2.58 18.92 0.68
CA LYS A 87 -2.93 20.07 1.51
C LYS A 87 -2.91 21.37 0.73
N GLU A 88 -1.86 21.64 -0.03
CA GLU A 88 -1.70 22.85 -0.84
C GLU A 88 -2.78 22.97 -1.92
N ASN A 89 -3.18 21.84 -2.50
CA ASN A 89 -4.20 21.78 -3.54
C ASN A 89 -5.64 21.62 -2.99
N LYS A 90 -5.81 21.66 -1.65
CA LYS A 90 -7.09 21.48 -0.95
C LYS A 90 -7.83 20.20 -1.36
N LEU A 91 -7.09 19.15 -1.69
CA LEU A 91 -7.65 17.86 -2.12
C LEU A 91 -8.23 17.08 -0.93
N LEU A 92 -7.70 17.35 0.28
CA LEU A 92 -8.20 16.77 1.53
C LEU A 92 -9.63 17.22 1.88
N GLU A 93 -10.12 18.33 1.33
CA GLU A 93 -11.47 18.86 1.60
C GLU A 93 -12.52 18.35 0.60
N LYS A 94 -12.09 17.81 -0.54
CA LYS A 94 -12.98 17.31 -1.59
C LYS A 94 -13.48 15.91 -1.22
N SER A 95 -14.79 15.76 -1.05
CA SER A 95 -15.44 14.46 -0.79
C SER A 95 -15.31 13.50 -1.98
N ASP A 96 -15.32 14.05 -3.19
CA ASP A 96 -15.42 13.28 -4.43
C ASP A 96 -14.05 12.94 -5.02
N TYR A 97 -12.97 13.34 -4.34
CA TYR A 97 -11.61 13.07 -4.77
C TYR A 97 -11.02 11.88 -4.01
N THR A 98 -10.40 10.96 -4.75
CA THR A 98 -9.68 9.84 -4.15
C THR A 98 -8.35 10.36 -3.60
N ASN A 99 -8.28 10.54 -2.28
CA ASN A 99 -7.07 11.07 -1.64
C ASN A 99 -6.07 9.97 -1.26
N GLY A 100 -4.80 10.27 -1.51
CA GLY A 100 -3.67 9.47 -1.10
C GLY A 100 -3.62 9.33 0.41
N ALA A 101 -3.71 10.44 1.16
CA ALA A 101 -3.53 10.42 2.61
C ALA A 101 -4.59 9.58 3.35
N ARG A 102 -5.90 9.65 3.01
CA ARG A 102 -6.88 8.77 3.69
C ARG A 102 -6.77 7.34 3.21
N THR A 103 -6.43 7.10 1.95
CA THR A 103 -6.22 5.72 1.44
C THR A 103 -5.05 5.07 2.16
N LEU A 104 -3.93 5.78 2.31
CA LEU A 104 -2.76 5.35 3.05
C LEU A 104 -3.07 5.12 4.53
N LEU A 105 -3.81 6.01 5.19
CA LEU A 105 -4.22 5.84 6.58
C LEU A 105 -5.08 4.57 6.79
N ARG A 106 -5.99 4.29 5.84
CA ARG A 106 -6.81 3.06 5.86
C ARG A 106 -5.97 1.81 5.61
N LEU A 107 -4.99 1.88 4.71
CA LEU A 107 -4.04 0.80 4.45
C LEU A 107 -3.21 0.49 5.69
N HIS A 108 -2.68 1.54 6.33
CA HIS A 108 -1.90 1.44 7.57
C HIS A 108 -2.71 0.79 8.70
N ARG A 109 -3.92 1.31 8.96
CA ARG A 109 -4.83 0.74 9.99
C ARG A 109 -5.31 -0.66 9.64
N GLY A 110 -5.38 -1.01 8.36
CA GLY A 110 -5.76 -2.35 7.91
C GLY A 110 -4.82 -3.43 8.45
N LEU A 111 -3.54 -3.13 8.70
CA LEU A 111 -2.64 -4.06 9.38
C LEU A 111 -2.79 -4.06 10.90
N GLY A 112 -3.01 -2.89 11.51
CA GLY A 112 -3.11 -2.77 12.98
C GLY A 112 -4.43 -3.23 13.59
N ASN A 113 -5.55 -3.12 12.86
CA ASN A 113 -6.90 -3.37 13.40
C ASN A 113 -7.54 -4.71 12.98
N ASN A 114 -7.04 -5.38 11.93
CA ASN A 114 -7.61 -6.68 11.49
C ASN A 114 -7.07 -7.90 12.28
N LEU A 115 -6.31 -7.68 13.36
CA LEU A 115 -5.75 -8.72 14.24
C LEU A 115 -6.41 -8.73 15.64
N ARG A 116 -7.64 -8.22 15.77
CA ARG A 116 -8.45 -8.32 16.99
C ARG A 116 -9.69 -9.18 16.77
#